data_AF-A0A1B9NHB4-F1
#
_entry.id   AF-A0A1B9NHB4-F1
#
_cell.length_a   1.000
_cell.length_b   1.000
_cell.length_c   1.000
_cell.angle_alpha   90.00
_cell.angle_beta   90.00
_cell.angle_gamma   90.00
#
_symmetry.space_group_name_H-M   'P 1'
#
loop_
_entity.id
_entity.type
_entity.pdbx_description
1 polymer ?
#
loop_
_entity_poly.entity_id
_entity_poly.type
_entity_poly.pdbx_seq_one_letter_code
_entity_poly.pdbx_strand_id
1 'polypeptide(L)'
;MHNISLLIHGPYNDNILNKISYSMKKSRCDINEIIFVIYENDKELYEKEITNLFSSFNVKKVFVKDLINPGFANINRQLLSVQAGLNVIDNDRFVIKLRNDQYIDFNKFFRKIKKYNWVLDNNKIITTCCYTRKDRLYHPSDMFLAGMTEILKEYYALPLYDKTELNVIMEVRELVENNDYQLKYNPFSPESELFRNFLIKRNWDIKETKEDSYNAFCKYIYLLNSWDISLRWKKKRNYPFKKKNQIVLPHFFKLAPFVGGPVENASCILRHEIHGRKNIIDCYYIVKSKVIWKFWPYNQDNINYIPKKFILKIRYKSLKLLCIVISILPYFVVSKIEKELREKIRSIKHKITLLRRIK
;
A
#
# COMPACT_ATOMS: atom_id res chain seq x y z
N MET A 1 10.39 -5.20 -24.57
CA MET A 1 9.17 -4.51 -24.08
C MET A 1 9.24 -3.13 -24.66
N HIS A 2 8.55 -2.89 -25.76
CA HIS A 2 8.75 -1.64 -26.52
C HIS A 2 7.68 -0.57 -26.27
N ASN A 3 6.61 -0.88 -25.53
CA ASN A 3 5.52 0.08 -25.21
C ASN A 3 5.19 0.06 -23.71
N ILE A 4 5.86 0.90 -22.91
CA ILE A 4 5.63 1.06 -21.47
C ILE A 4 5.08 2.46 -21.17
N SER A 5 3.96 2.52 -20.47
CA SER A 5 3.37 3.76 -19.98
C SER A 5 3.42 3.82 -18.45
N LEU A 6 3.76 4.99 -17.90
CA LEU A 6 3.70 5.24 -16.47
C LEU A 6 2.49 6.11 -16.13
N LEU A 7 1.53 5.56 -15.40
CA LEU A 7 0.35 6.28 -14.90
C LEU A 7 0.58 6.74 -13.46
N ILE A 8 0.58 8.05 -13.24
CA ILE A 8 0.74 8.69 -11.93
C ILE A 8 -0.54 9.46 -11.58
N HIS A 9 -1.09 9.19 -10.40
CA HIS A 9 -2.27 9.90 -9.91
C HIS A 9 -2.20 10.23 -8.42
N GLY A 10 -3.01 11.19 -7.99
CA GLY A 10 -3.18 11.58 -6.59
C GLY A 10 -3.24 13.10 -6.43
N PRO A 11 -3.64 13.61 -5.24
CA PRO A 11 -3.68 15.04 -4.96
C PRO A 11 -2.28 15.61 -4.84
N TYR A 12 -2.05 16.88 -5.21
CA TYR A 12 -0.72 17.50 -5.15
C TYR A 12 -0.11 17.47 -3.75
N ASN A 13 -0.97 17.61 -2.73
CA ASN A 13 -0.54 17.54 -1.34
C ASN A 13 0.15 16.20 -1.03
N ASP A 14 1.29 16.30 -0.36
CA ASP A 14 2.10 15.14 0.00
C ASP A 14 2.64 14.29 -1.17
N ASN A 15 2.80 14.86 -2.37
CA ASN A 15 3.46 14.18 -3.48
C ASN A 15 4.98 13.96 -3.24
N ILE A 16 5.59 13.05 -4.01
CA ILE A 16 7.04 12.82 -4.11
C ILE A 16 7.51 12.71 -5.55
N LEU A 17 7.02 13.58 -6.42
CA LEU A 17 7.32 13.58 -7.86
C LEU A 17 8.82 13.65 -8.14
N ASN A 18 9.58 14.39 -7.32
CA ASN A 18 11.03 14.47 -7.42
C ASN A 18 11.74 13.11 -7.28
N LYS A 19 11.24 12.22 -6.41
CA LYS A 19 11.81 10.87 -6.23
C LYS A 19 11.41 9.94 -7.35
N ILE A 20 10.19 10.08 -7.87
CA ILE A 20 9.71 9.34 -9.05
C ILE A 20 10.58 9.71 -10.25
N SER A 21 10.67 11.00 -10.60
CA SER A 21 11.51 11.52 -11.70
C SER A 21 12.96 11.07 -11.57
N TYR A 22 13.56 11.21 -10.37
CA TYR A 22 14.93 10.76 -10.13
C TYR A 22 15.12 9.26 -10.38
N SER A 23 14.18 8.42 -9.91
CA SER A 23 14.28 6.98 -10.15
C SER A 23 14.09 6.61 -11.62
N MET A 24 13.29 7.37 -12.36
CA MET A 24 13.10 7.17 -13.80
C MET A 24 14.35 7.56 -14.59
N LYS A 25 14.94 8.74 -14.31
CA LYS A 25 16.18 9.20 -14.94
C LYS A 25 17.36 8.25 -14.72
N LYS A 26 17.34 7.50 -13.61
CA LYS A 26 18.32 6.43 -13.32
C LYS A 26 18.00 5.09 -13.97
N SER A 27 16.81 4.92 -14.53
CA SER A 27 16.41 3.67 -15.14
C SER A 27 17.10 3.48 -16.49
N ARG A 28 17.53 2.25 -16.78
CA ARG A 28 18.06 1.85 -18.10
C ARG A 28 16.95 1.33 -19.03
N CYS A 29 15.69 1.52 -18.66
CA CYS A 29 14.55 1.02 -19.39
C CYS A 29 13.72 2.22 -19.84
N ASP A 30 13.34 2.21 -21.11
CA ASP A 30 12.62 3.30 -21.72
C ASP A 30 11.15 3.24 -21.30
N ILE A 31 10.67 4.33 -20.74
CA ILE A 31 9.25 4.58 -20.47
C ILE A 31 8.80 5.55 -21.56
N ASN A 32 7.95 5.06 -22.47
CA ASN A 32 7.58 5.76 -23.70
C ASN A 32 6.73 7.01 -23.42
N GLU A 33 5.89 6.95 -22.39
CA GLU A 33 5.07 8.07 -21.96
C GLU A 33 4.78 8.05 -20.46
N ILE A 34 4.45 9.22 -19.93
CA ILE A 34 4.00 9.42 -18.56
C ILE A 34 2.65 10.11 -18.60
N ILE A 35 1.66 9.54 -17.94
CA ILE A 35 0.32 10.08 -17.81
C ILE A 35 0.17 10.58 -16.38
N PHE A 36 0.00 11.89 -16.23
CA PHE A 36 -0.39 12.48 -14.95
C PHE A 36 -1.89 12.71 -14.94
N VAL A 37 -2.59 12.12 -13.97
CA VAL A 37 -3.98 12.45 -13.69
C VAL A 37 -4.02 13.42 -12.52
N ILE A 38 -4.55 14.62 -12.79
CA ILE A 38 -4.42 15.82 -11.95
C ILE A 38 -5.83 16.33 -11.63
N TYR A 39 -6.09 16.61 -10.36
CA TYR A 39 -7.32 17.32 -9.99
C TYR A 39 -7.28 18.75 -10.53
N GLU A 40 -8.38 19.26 -11.09
CA GLU A 40 -8.44 20.61 -11.66
C GLU A 40 -7.92 21.70 -10.70
N ASN A 41 -8.25 21.58 -9.40
CA ASN A 41 -7.81 22.50 -8.35
C ASN A 41 -6.29 22.49 -8.10
N ASP A 42 -5.59 21.43 -8.51
CA ASP A 42 -4.15 21.26 -8.34
C ASP A 42 -3.35 21.59 -9.63
N LYS A 43 -4.02 22.03 -10.71
CA LYS A 43 -3.44 22.18 -12.05
C LYS A 43 -2.15 23.00 -12.06
N GLU A 44 -2.19 24.24 -11.57
CA GLU A 44 -1.05 25.16 -11.67
C GLU A 44 0.19 24.63 -10.92
N LEU A 45 -0.03 24.05 -9.74
CA LEU A 45 1.03 23.47 -8.91
C LEU A 45 1.69 22.28 -9.61
N TYR A 46 0.88 21.38 -10.19
CA TYR A 46 1.38 20.25 -10.95
C TYR A 46 2.10 20.66 -12.23
N GLU A 47 1.57 21.61 -13.00
CA GLU A 47 2.17 22.00 -14.27
C GLU A 47 3.58 22.56 -14.08
N LYS A 48 3.78 23.39 -13.06
CA LYS A 48 5.10 23.90 -12.69
C LYS A 48 6.06 22.77 -12.32
N GLU A 49 5.63 21.84 -11.47
CA GLU A 49 6.49 20.75 -10.99
C GLU A 49 6.79 19.72 -12.09
N ILE A 50 5.81 19.40 -12.95
CA ILE A 50 5.96 18.48 -14.09
C ILE A 50 6.95 19.05 -15.10
N THR A 51 6.80 20.32 -15.51
CA THR A 51 7.71 20.96 -16.47
C THR A 51 9.16 20.92 -15.97
N ASN A 52 9.37 21.16 -14.67
CA ASN A 52 10.72 21.16 -14.09
C ASN A 52 11.31 19.76 -13.96
N LEU A 53 10.53 18.79 -13.47
CA LEU A 53 11.05 17.47 -13.12
C LEU A 53 11.05 16.48 -14.28
N PHE A 54 10.13 16.63 -15.23
CA PHE A 54 9.86 15.67 -16.30
C PHE A 54 10.03 16.24 -17.71
N SER A 55 10.74 17.36 -17.87
CA SER A 55 11.03 17.99 -19.18
C SER A 55 11.66 17.04 -20.22
N SER A 56 12.39 16.02 -19.77
CA SER A 56 13.05 15.04 -20.64
C SER A 56 12.19 13.84 -21.00
N PHE A 57 10.90 13.84 -20.64
CA PHE A 57 9.98 12.73 -20.89
C PHE A 57 8.79 13.19 -21.72
N ASN A 58 8.20 12.25 -22.48
CA ASN A 58 6.92 12.46 -23.12
C ASN A 58 5.81 12.41 -22.06
N VAL A 59 5.22 13.56 -21.74
CA VAL A 59 4.22 13.69 -20.68
C VAL A 59 2.87 14.08 -21.24
N LYS A 60 1.84 13.29 -20.92
CA LYS A 60 0.43 13.63 -21.09
C LYS A 60 -0.18 14.01 -19.74
N LYS A 61 -1.02 15.05 -19.73
CA LYS A 61 -1.73 15.54 -18.55
C LYS A 61 -3.23 15.31 -18.77
N VAL A 62 -3.89 14.70 -17.80
CA VAL A 62 -5.34 14.45 -17.79
C VAL A 62 -5.91 15.15 -16.57
N PHE A 63 -6.86 16.06 -16.79
CA PHE A 63 -7.49 16.81 -15.71
C PHE A 63 -8.83 16.18 -15.33
N VAL A 64 -9.09 16.07 -14.03
CA VAL A 64 -10.35 15.52 -13.50
C VAL A 64 -10.91 16.44 -12.42
N LYS A 65 -12.23 16.55 -12.36
CA LYS A 65 -12.93 17.22 -11.25
C LYS A 65 -12.95 16.31 -10.03
N ASP A 66 -12.69 16.88 -8.86
CA ASP A 66 -12.87 16.11 -7.62
C ASP A 66 -14.34 15.78 -7.40
N LEU A 67 -14.61 14.66 -6.72
CA LEU A 67 -15.95 14.17 -6.46
C LEU A 67 -16.45 14.66 -5.10
N ILE A 68 -17.72 15.08 -5.05
CA ILE A 68 -18.40 15.40 -3.79
C ILE A 68 -18.48 14.15 -2.90
N ASN A 69 -18.85 13.00 -3.48
CA ASN A 69 -18.80 11.71 -2.81
C ASN A 69 -17.53 10.94 -3.18
N PRO A 70 -16.48 10.94 -2.34
CA PRO A 70 -15.27 10.17 -2.61
C PRO A 70 -15.47 8.64 -2.46
N GLY A 71 -16.62 8.19 -1.95
CA GLY A 71 -16.90 6.79 -1.61
C GLY A 71 -16.13 6.32 -0.38
N PHE A 72 -16.45 5.12 0.10
CA PHE A 72 -15.74 4.50 1.22
C PHE A 72 -14.25 4.34 0.93
N ALA A 73 -13.41 4.77 1.86
CA ALA A 73 -11.96 4.82 1.77
C ALA A 73 -11.42 5.46 0.48
N ASN A 74 -12.16 6.43 -0.10
CA ASN A 74 -11.86 7.14 -1.34
C ASN A 74 -11.89 6.29 -2.62
N ILE A 75 -12.67 5.20 -2.67
CA ILE A 75 -12.74 4.33 -3.87
C ILE A 75 -13.16 5.09 -5.14
N ASN A 76 -14.12 6.01 -5.06
CA ASN A 76 -14.61 6.74 -6.24
C ASN A 76 -13.54 7.67 -6.82
N ARG A 77 -12.77 8.34 -5.95
CA ARG A 77 -11.62 9.16 -6.39
C ARG A 77 -10.57 8.32 -7.10
N GLN A 78 -10.31 7.11 -6.60
CA GLN A 78 -9.38 6.17 -7.23
C GLN A 78 -9.89 5.69 -8.59
N LEU A 79 -11.17 5.29 -8.67
CA LEU A 79 -11.82 4.87 -9.91
C LEU A 79 -11.75 5.97 -10.98
N LEU A 80 -12.26 7.17 -10.65
CA LEU A 80 -12.26 8.31 -11.56
C LEU A 80 -10.85 8.62 -12.08
N SER A 81 -9.89 8.73 -11.17
CA SER A 81 -8.53 9.12 -11.54
C SER A 81 -7.86 8.05 -12.39
N VAL A 82 -7.95 6.77 -12.01
CA VAL A 82 -7.26 5.71 -12.74
C VAL A 82 -7.93 5.44 -14.09
N GLN A 83 -9.27 5.41 -14.16
CA GLN A 83 -9.99 5.23 -15.42
C GLN A 83 -9.67 6.36 -16.41
N ALA A 84 -9.70 7.63 -15.97
CA ALA A 84 -9.37 8.76 -16.82
C ALA A 84 -7.96 8.65 -17.42
N GLY A 85 -6.99 8.23 -16.60
CA GLY A 85 -5.62 8.00 -17.06
C GLY A 85 -5.49 6.80 -18.00
N LEU A 86 -6.16 5.68 -17.73
CA LEU A 86 -6.12 4.49 -18.60
C LEU A 86 -6.81 4.73 -19.95
N ASN A 87 -7.83 5.59 -20.01
CA ASN A 87 -8.57 5.85 -21.24
C ASN A 87 -7.76 6.60 -22.31
N VAL A 88 -6.68 7.29 -21.93
CA VAL A 88 -5.79 7.98 -22.88
C VAL A 88 -4.54 7.17 -23.25
N ILE A 89 -4.44 5.94 -22.75
CA ILE A 89 -3.35 4.99 -23.01
C ILE A 89 -3.84 3.93 -24.00
N ASP A 90 -3.02 3.65 -25.02
CA ASP A 90 -3.33 2.63 -26.01
C ASP A 90 -3.41 1.24 -25.36
N ASN A 91 -4.26 0.37 -25.91
CA ASN A 91 -4.58 -0.93 -25.33
C ASN A 91 -3.40 -1.91 -25.31
N ASP A 92 -2.46 -1.78 -26.25
CA ASP A 92 -1.29 -2.65 -26.42
C ASP A 92 -0.13 -2.31 -25.46
N ARG A 93 -0.30 -1.32 -24.58
CA ARG A 93 0.77 -0.87 -23.69
C ARG A 93 0.83 -1.66 -22.39
N PHE A 94 2.04 -1.80 -21.88
CA PHE A 94 2.28 -2.24 -20.52
C PHE A 94 2.29 -1.03 -19.58
N VAL A 95 1.33 -0.97 -18.67
CA VAL A 95 1.14 0.17 -17.77
C VAL A 95 1.74 -0.13 -16.41
N ILE A 96 2.49 0.82 -15.87
CA ILE A 96 2.89 0.87 -14.47
C ILE A 96 2.06 1.97 -13.81
N LYS A 97 1.18 1.60 -12.87
CA LYS A 97 0.38 2.54 -12.08
C LYS A 97 1.03 2.81 -10.73
N LEU A 98 1.24 4.09 -10.44
CA LEU A 98 1.75 4.60 -9.18
C LEU A 98 0.85 5.68 -8.60
N ARG A 99 0.75 5.71 -7.27
CA ARG A 99 0.31 6.90 -6.55
C ARG A 99 1.46 7.91 -6.49
N ASN A 100 1.15 9.20 -6.60
CA ASN A 100 2.12 10.29 -6.55
C ASN A 100 2.85 10.43 -5.20
N ASP A 101 2.33 9.83 -4.13
CA ASP A 101 2.93 9.78 -2.79
C ASP A 101 3.87 8.57 -2.60
N GLN A 102 4.07 7.76 -3.66
CA GLN A 102 4.86 6.53 -3.67
C GLN A 102 5.87 6.51 -4.81
N TYR A 103 6.94 5.74 -4.64
CA TYR A 103 7.92 5.51 -5.70
C TYR A 103 8.58 4.14 -5.56
N ILE A 104 9.11 3.65 -6.67
CA ILE A 104 9.82 2.38 -6.77
C ILE A 104 11.23 2.61 -7.35
N ASP A 105 12.05 1.57 -7.36
CA ASP A 105 13.26 1.47 -8.17
C ASP A 105 12.91 0.76 -9.48
N PHE A 106 12.79 1.54 -10.57
CA PHE A 106 12.40 1.03 -11.89
C PHE A 106 13.38 -0.03 -12.43
N ASN A 107 14.69 0.11 -12.18
CA ASN A 107 15.67 -0.90 -12.62
C ASN A 107 15.44 -2.25 -11.93
N LYS A 108 15.13 -2.22 -10.63
CA LYS A 108 14.79 -3.45 -9.91
C LYS A 108 13.49 -4.07 -10.41
N PHE A 109 12.47 -3.25 -10.64
CA PHE A 109 11.20 -3.70 -11.21
C PHE A 109 11.41 -4.39 -12.57
N PHE A 110 12.03 -3.71 -13.55
CA PHE A 110 12.24 -4.30 -14.86
C PHE A 110 13.15 -5.53 -14.84
N ARG A 111 14.14 -5.61 -13.95
CA ARG A 111 14.93 -6.84 -13.75
C ARG A 111 14.06 -8.01 -13.29
N LYS A 112 13.08 -7.76 -12.42
CA LYS A 112 12.12 -8.79 -11.98
C LYS A 112 11.24 -9.21 -13.14
N ILE A 113 10.66 -8.26 -13.87
CA ILE A 113 9.80 -8.54 -15.04
C ILE A 113 10.53 -9.37 -16.09
N LYS A 114 11.77 -9.00 -16.44
CA LYS A 114 12.62 -9.77 -17.37
C LYS A 114 12.89 -11.19 -16.86
N LYS A 115 13.26 -11.33 -15.58
CA LYS A 115 13.56 -12.64 -14.98
C LYS A 115 12.38 -13.61 -15.06
N TYR A 116 11.16 -13.12 -14.92
CA TYR A 116 9.96 -13.95 -14.91
C TYR A 116 9.28 -14.08 -16.27
N ASN A 117 9.95 -13.62 -17.34
CA ASN A 117 9.44 -13.63 -18.72
C ASN A 117 7.99 -13.13 -18.84
N TRP A 118 7.64 -12.12 -18.04
CA TRP A 118 6.24 -11.73 -17.80
C TRP A 118 5.54 -11.22 -19.05
N VAL A 119 6.29 -10.75 -20.05
CA VAL A 119 5.80 -10.31 -21.37
C VAL A 119 4.94 -11.39 -22.06
N LEU A 120 5.03 -12.65 -21.62
CA LEU A 120 4.24 -13.75 -22.17
C LEU A 120 2.89 -14.00 -21.47
N ASP A 121 2.68 -13.49 -20.25
CA ASP A 121 1.45 -13.74 -19.48
C ASP A 121 0.64 -12.44 -19.33
N ASN A 122 -0.02 -12.07 -20.44
CA ASN A 122 -0.81 -10.86 -20.57
C ASN A 122 -2.10 -10.85 -19.75
N ASN A 123 -2.37 -11.89 -18.94
CA ASN A 123 -3.63 -12.04 -18.20
C ASN A 123 -3.52 -11.76 -16.70
N LYS A 124 -2.33 -11.42 -16.19
CA LYS A 124 -2.11 -11.15 -14.76
C LYS A 124 -1.92 -9.67 -14.47
N ILE A 125 -2.20 -9.29 -13.23
CA ILE A 125 -1.86 -7.99 -12.67
C ILE A 125 -0.70 -8.17 -11.70
N ILE A 126 0.35 -7.38 -11.86
CA ILE A 126 1.45 -7.32 -10.93
C ILE A 126 1.09 -6.38 -9.80
N THR A 127 1.14 -6.87 -8.57
CA THR A 127 1.00 -6.04 -7.36
C THR A 127 2.07 -6.40 -6.33
N THR A 128 1.98 -5.82 -5.13
CA THR A 128 2.93 -6.04 -4.04
C THR A 128 2.30 -6.66 -2.80
N CYS A 129 3.14 -7.32 -1.99
CA CYS A 129 2.70 -7.97 -0.75
C CYS A 129 2.18 -6.98 0.30
N CYS A 130 2.61 -5.72 0.29
CA CYS A 130 2.11 -4.75 1.26
C CYS A 130 0.66 -4.38 0.92
N TYR A 131 -0.25 -4.53 1.89
CA TYR A 131 -1.71 -4.35 1.75
C TYR A 131 -2.41 -5.41 0.92
N THR A 132 -1.72 -6.45 0.44
CA THR A 132 -2.39 -7.67 -0.04
C THR A 132 -2.74 -8.52 1.18
N ARG A 133 -4.00 -8.53 1.62
CA ARG A 133 -4.42 -9.05 2.95
C ARG A 133 -4.86 -10.52 2.87
N LYS A 134 -4.53 -11.31 3.89
CA LYS A 134 -4.99 -12.71 4.09
C LYS A 134 -6.27 -12.81 4.90
N ASP A 135 -6.45 -11.86 5.80
CA ASP A 135 -7.58 -11.82 6.71
C ASP A 135 -8.84 -11.24 6.05
N ARG A 136 -8.69 -10.64 4.86
CA ARG A 136 -9.79 -10.21 3.98
C ARG A 136 -9.75 -11.03 2.70
N LEU A 137 -10.92 -11.40 2.20
CA LEU A 137 -11.04 -12.14 0.95
C LEU A 137 -10.84 -11.20 -0.25
N TYR A 138 -10.22 -11.73 -1.31
CA TYR A 138 -10.02 -11.10 -2.61
C TYR A 138 -9.36 -9.71 -2.55
N HIS A 139 -8.37 -9.51 -1.68
CA HIS A 139 -7.82 -8.18 -1.38
C HIS A 139 -6.38 -7.98 -1.91
N PRO A 140 -6.13 -7.88 -3.24
CA PRO A 140 -4.82 -7.47 -3.76
C PRO A 140 -4.56 -6.01 -3.42
N SER A 141 -3.30 -5.67 -3.14
CA SER A 141 -2.91 -4.29 -2.92
C SER A 141 -3.14 -3.43 -4.17
N ASP A 142 -3.69 -2.24 -4.01
CA ASP A 142 -3.81 -1.26 -5.09
C ASP A 142 -2.62 -0.29 -5.13
N MET A 143 -1.71 -0.33 -4.15
CA MET A 143 -0.67 0.68 -3.97
C MET A 143 0.24 0.80 -5.19
N PHE A 144 0.59 -0.35 -5.75
CA PHE A 144 1.38 -0.50 -6.97
C PHE A 144 0.67 -1.53 -7.83
N LEU A 145 0.38 -1.18 -9.08
CA LEU A 145 -0.16 -2.12 -10.06
C LEU A 145 0.64 -2.00 -11.35
N ALA A 146 0.89 -3.12 -12.03
CA ALA A 146 1.37 -3.10 -13.40
C ALA A 146 0.77 -4.25 -14.20
N GLY A 147 0.52 -4.03 -15.49
CA GLY A 147 -0.18 -4.99 -16.33
C GLY A 147 -0.42 -4.41 -17.72
N MET A 148 -0.98 -5.22 -18.63
CA MET A 148 -1.45 -4.68 -19.91
C MET A 148 -2.59 -3.68 -19.67
N THR A 149 -2.67 -2.64 -20.50
CA THR A 149 -3.70 -1.58 -20.38
C THR A 149 -5.10 -2.18 -20.30
N GLU A 150 -5.42 -3.16 -21.16
CA GLU A 150 -6.73 -3.83 -21.19
C GLU A 150 -7.08 -4.48 -19.84
N ILE A 151 -6.14 -5.23 -19.25
CA ILE A 151 -6.35 -5.88 -17.95
C ILE A 151 -6.58 -4.85 -16.85
N LEU A 152 -5.80 -3.76 -16.83
CA LEU A 152 -5.99 -2.72 -15.82
C LEU A 152 -7.31 -1.95 -16.03
N LYS A 153 -7.75 -1.75 -17.28
CA LYS A 153 -9.07 -1.17 -17.58
C LYS A 153 -10.17 -2.06 -17.02
N GLU A 154 -10.12 -3.37 -17.24
CA GLU A 154 -11.08 -4.31 -16.65
C GLU A 154 -11.06 -4.28 -15.11
N TYR A 155 -9.87 -4.26 -14.50
CA TYR A 155 -9.72 -4.22 -13.04
C TYR A 155 -10.35 -2.98 -12.42
N TYR A 156 -10.21 -1.83 -13.09
CA TYR A 156 -10.79 -0.57 -12.64
C TYR A 156 -12.18 -0.30 -13.24
N ALA A 157 -12.82 -1.23 -13.95
CA ALA A 157 -14.12 -1.00 -14.58
C ALA A 157 -15.32 -1.20 -13.62
N LEU A 158 -15.10 -1.01 -12.32
CA LEU A 158 -16.15 -0.98 -11.30
C LEU A 158 -16.90 0.36 -11.38
N PRO A 159 -18.25 0.37 -11.34
CA PRO A 159 -19.01 1.62 -11.26
C PRO A 159 -18.70 2.42 -9.99
N LEU A 160 -18.98 3.72 -10.02
CA LEU A 160 -18.85 4.56 -8.83
C LEU A 160 -19.89 4.15 -7.77
N TYR A 161 -19.49 4.19 -6.51
CA TYR A 161 -20.33 3.88 -5.36
C TYR A 161 -21.26 5.05 -5.08
N ASP A 162 -22.52 4.74 -4.84
CA ASP A 162 -23.52 5.64 -4.26
C ASP A 162 -23.29 5.83 -2.76
N LYS A 163 -22.86 4.78 -2.04
CA LYS A 163 -22.59 4.80 -0.60
C LYS A 163 -21.42 5.72 -0.23
N THR A 164 -21.62 6.54 0.79
CA THR A 164 -20.56 7.36 1.42
C THR A 164 -19.77 6.53 2.44
N GLU A 165 -18.67 7.09 2.96
CA GLU A 165 -17.91 6.52 4.09
C GLU A 165 -18.82 6.20 5.29
N LEU A 166 -19.72 7.13 5.64
CA LEU A 166 -20.60 6.97 6.80
C LEU A 166 -21.60 5.83 6.60
N ASN A 167 -22.16 5.69 5.39
CA ASN A 167 -23.11 4.61 5.09
C ASN A 167 -22.46 3.25 5.31
N VAL A 168 -21.25 3.05 4.78
CA VAL A 168 -20.52 1.78 4.93
C VAL A 168 -20.13 1.52 6.39
N ILE A 169 -19.71 2.55 7.13
CA ILE A 169 -19.42 2.39 8.56
C ILE A 169 -20.65 1.95 9.34
N MET A 170 -21.82 2.53 9.06
CA MET A 170 -23.09 2.15 9.71
C MET A 170 -23.48 0.71 9.39
N GLU A 171 -23.43 0.33 8.10
CA GLU A 171 -23.75 -1.03 7.65
C GLU A 171 -22.83 -2.08 8.30
N VAL A 172 -21.54 -1.81 8.38
CA VAL A 172 -20.61 -2.74 9.05
C VAL A 172 -20.87 -2.81 10.54
N ARG A 173 -21.25 -1.72 11.21
CA ARG A 173 -21.60 -1.75 12.64
C ARG A 173 -22.83 -2.62 12.88
N GLU A 174 -23.86 -2.45 12.07
CA GLU A 174 -25.06 -3.28 12.11
C GLU A 174 -24.71 -4.75 11.90
N LEU A 175 -23.85 -5.07 10.93
CA LEU A 175 -23.36 -6.44 10.73
C LEU A 175 -22.57 -6.99 11.92
N VAL A 176 -21.77 -6.16 12.59
CA VAL A 176 -21.03 -6.56 13.79
C VAL A 176 -21.99 -6.86 14.94
N GLU A 177 -22.99 -6.00 15.15
CA GLU A 177 -24.02 -6.15 16.19
C GLU A 177 -24.89 -7.39 15.94
N ASN A 178 -25.37 -7.58 14.71
CA ASN A 178 -26.20 -8.72 14.30
C ASN A 178 -25.45 -10.07 14.30
N ASN A 179 -24.11 -10.06 14.32
CA ASN A 179 -23.29 -11.26 14.33
C ASN A 179 -22.69 -11.56 15.72
N ASP A 180 -23.31 -11.06 16.79
CA ASP A 180 -22.82 -11.19 18.18
C ASP A 180 -21.34 -10.80 18.32
N TYR A 181 -20.90 -9.77 17.57
CA TYR A 181 -19.51 -9.31 17.52
C TYR A 181 -18.48 -10.36 17.08
N GLN A 182 -18.91 -11.43 16.40
CA GLN A 182 -18.03 -12.50 15.92
C GLN A 182 -17.40 -12.22 14.54
N LEU A 183 -17.80 -11.14 13.88
CA LEU A 183 -17.26 -10.73 12.58
C LEU A 183 -15.74 -10.52 12.67
N LYS A 184 -14.98 -11.29 11.88
CA LYS A 184 -13.51 -11.33 11.96
C LYS A 184 -12.80 -10.30 11.08
N TYR A 185 -13.51 -9.71 10.13
CA TYR A 185 -12.97 -8.71 9.21
C TYR A 185 -14.06 -7.80 8.64
N ASN A 186 -13.69 -6.60 8.18
CA ASN A 186 -14.61 -5.72 7.47
C ASN A 186 -14.86 -6.29 6.05
N PRO A 187 -16.11 -6.66 5.69
CA PRO A 187 -16.41 -7.20 4.37
C PRO A 187 -16.21 -6.16 3.25
N PHE A 188 -16.29 -4.87 3.57
CA PHE A 188 -16.09 -3.80 2.60
C PHE A 188 -14.64 -3.30 2.62
N SER A 189 -13.99 -3.34 1.46
CA SER A 189 -12.75 -2.64 1.23
C SER A 189 -12.54 -2.34 -0.24
N PRO A 190 -12.01 -1.17 -0.62
CA PRO A 190 -11.84 -0.81 -2.02
C PRO A 190 -11.12 -1.87 -2.86
N GLU A 191 -10.06 -2.45 -2.28
CA GLU A 191 -9.27 -3.50 -2.91
C GLU A 191 -10.08 -4.77 -3.18
N SER A 192 -10.89 -5.22 -2.21
CA SER A 192 -11.77 -6.38 -2.39
C SER A 192 -12.84 -6.13 -3.43
N GLU A 193 -13.48 -4.97 -3.40
CA GLU A 193 -14.52 -4.58 -4.35
C GLU A 193 -14.01 -4.55 -5.80
N LEU A 194 -12.85 -3.91 -6.02
CA LEU A 194 -12.19 -3.85 -7.33
C LEU A 194 -11.89 -5.25 -7.87
N PHE A 195 -11.27 -6.10 -7.04
CA PHE A 195 -10.86 -7.43 -7.50
C PHE A 195 -12.05 -8.37 -7.71
N ARG A 196 -13.10 -8.29 -6.89
CA ARG A 196 -14.34 -9.05 -7.10
C ARG A 196 -14.99 -8.70 -8.43
N ASN A 197 -15.16 -7.42 -8.71
CA ASN A 197 -15.71 -6.97 -9.99
C ASN A 197 -14.85 -7.43 -11.17
N PHE A 198 -13.52 -7.35 -11.05
CA PHE A 198 -12.60 -7.91 -12.04
C PHE A 198 -12.81 -9.41 -12.27
N LEU A 199 -12.94 -10.18 -11.19
CA LEU A 199 -13.16 -11.64 -11.23
C LEU A 199 -14.51 -11.98 -11.88
N ILE A 200 -15.59 -11.28 -11.52
CA ILE A 200 -16.92 -11.46 -12.11
C ILE A 200 -16.87 -11.23 -13.63
N LYS A 201 -16.21 -10.15 -14.08
CA LYS A 201 -16.03 -9.86 -15.51
C LYS A 201 -15.22 -10.93 -16.25
N ARG A 202 -14.41 -11.70 -15.52
CA ARG A 202 -13.64 -12.83 -16.01
C ARG A 202 -14.35 -14.17 -15.85
N ASN A 203 -15.66 -14.16 -15.58
CA ASN A 203 -16.51 -15.32 -15.34
C ASN A 203 -15.97 -16.23 -14.21
N TRP A 204 -15.36 -15.63 -13.19
CA TRP A 204 -14.98 -16.35 -11.98
C TRP A 204 -16.18 -16.42 -11.03
N ASP A 205 -16.57 -17.64 -10.66
CA ASP A 205 -17.62 -17.90 -9.69
C ASP A 205 -17.11 -17.66 -8.25
N ILE A 206 -17.63 -16.63 -7.59
CA ILE A 206 -17.15 -16.20 -6.25
C ILE A 206 -17.79 -17.07 -5.18
N LYS A 207 -16.97 -17.88 -4.49
CA LYS A 207 -17.44 -18.79 -3.43
C LYS A 207 -17.36 -18.22 -2.01
N GLU A 208 -16.80 -17.02 -1.85
CA GLU A 208 -16.58 -16.39 -0.54
C GLU A 208 -15.75 -17.22 0.45
N THR A 209 -14.76 -17.98 -0.05
CA THR A 209 -13.86 -18.76 0.79
C THR A 209 -12.40 -18.30 0.67
N LYS A 210 -11.60 -18.57 1.71
CA LYS A 210 -10.15 -18.29 1.67
C LYS A 210 -9.42 -19.05 0.58
N GLU A 211 -9.84 -20.29 0.33
CA GLU A 211 -9.27 -21.13 -0.73
C GLU A 211 -9.61 -20.57 -2.11
N ASP A 212 -10.87 -20.21 -2.35
CA ASP A 212 -11.28 -19.59 -3.61
C ASP A 212 -10.55 -18.26 -3.86
N SER A 213 -10.49 -17.41 -2.83
CA SER A 213 -9.72 -16.17 -2.91
C SER A 213 -8.25 -16.42 -3.22
N TYR A 214 -7.62 -17.42 -2.60
CA TYR A 214 -6.23 -17.79 -2.88
C TYR A 214 -6.05 -18.31 -4.31
N ASN A 215 -6.97 -19.13 -4.81
CA ASN A 215 -6.95 -19.63 -6.18
C ASN A 215 -7.08 -18.48 -7.20
N ALA A 216 -7.95 -17.51 -6.92
CA ALA A 216 -8.06 -16.29 -7.72
C ALA A 216 -6.74 -15.48 -7.73
N PHE A 217 -6.07 -15.34 -6.58
CA PHE A 217 -4.73 -14.72 -6.51
C PHE A 217 -3.72 -15.46 -7.38
N CYS A 218 -3.63 -16.79 -7.28
CA CYS A 218 -2.70 -17.59 -8.08
C CYS A 218 -2.96 -17.42 -9.59
N LYS A 219 -4.23 -17.35 -9.99
CA LYS A 219 -4.63 -17.23 -11.40
C LYS A 219 -4.38 -15.84 -11.98
N TYR A 220 -4.74 -14.77 -11.26
CA TYR A 220 -4.77 -13.43 -11.85
C TYR A 220 -3.72 -12.47 -11.30
N ILE A 221 -3.02 -12.80 -10.22
CA ILE A 221 -2.09 -11.88 -9.56
C ILE A 221 -0.65 -12.41 -9.61
N TYR A 222 0.24 -11.54 -10.08
CA TYR A 222 1.67 -11.70 -9.88
C TYR A 222 2.12 -10.86 -8.69
N LEU A 223 2.58 -11.50 -7.62
CA LEU A 223 2.82 -10.83 -6.34
C LEU A 223 4.32 -10.60 -6.15
N LEU A 224 4.74 -9.35 -6.07
CA LEU A 224 6.10 -8.97 -5.70
C LEU A 224 6.20 -8.70 -4.20
N ASN A 225 7.34 -8.95 -3.58
CA ASN A 225 7.58 -8.35 -2.28
C ASN A 225 7.88 -6.84 -2.47
N SER A 226 7.42 -5.99 -1.56
CA SER A 226 7.70 -4.53 -1.65
C SER A 226 9.20 -4.20 -1.73
N TRP A 227 10.05 -5.01 -1.10
CA TRP A 227 11.51 -4.88 -1.18
C TRP A 227 12.11 -5.35 -2.52
N ASP A 228 11.40 -6.16 -3.31
CA ASP A 228 11.86 -6.56 -4.65
C ASP A 228 12.00 -5.36 -5.57
N ILE A 229 11.12 -4.37 -5.44
CA ILE A 229 11.09 -3.14 -6.25
C ILE A 229 11.41 -1.89 -5.44
N SER A 230 11.79 -2.05 -4.16
CA SER A 230 12.03 -0.95 -3.24
C SER A 230 10.87 0.05 -3.16
N LEU A 231 9.63 -0.45 -3.15
CA LEU A 231 8.43 0.37 -3.02
C LEU A 231 8.47 1.15 -1.71
N ARG A 232 8.40 2.47 -1.83
CA ARG A 232 8.53 3.43 -0.72
C ARG A 232 7.37 4.40 -0.72
N TRP A 233 7.05 4.91 0.47
CA TRP A 233 5.96 5.84 0.70
C TRP A 233 6.48 7.09 1.44
N LYS A 234 6.02 8.28 1.04
CA LYS A 234 6.23 9.52 1.80
C LYS A 234 5.72 9.43 3.23
N LYS A 235 4.57 8.76 3.45
CA LYS A 235 3.90 8.67 4.75
C LYS A 235 4.76 7.92 5.77
N LYS A 236 4.77 8.43 7.01
CA LYS A 236 5.52 7.86 8.14
C LYS A 236 4.80 6.62 8.70
N ARG A 237 4.88 5.47 8.02
CA ARG A 237 4.17 4.24 8.45
C ARG A 237 5.00 3.23 9.23
N ASN A 238 6.30 3.12 8.96
CA ASN A 238 7.17 2.18 9.67
C ASN A 238 7.47 2.68 11.10
N TYR A 239 6.66 2.24 12.04
CA TYR A 239 6.88 2.42 13.46
C TYR A 239 8.07 1.56 13.95
N PRO A 240 8.79 1.88 15.05
CA PRO A 240 8.85 3.14 15.80
C PRO A 240 9.56 4.25 15.05
N PHE A 241 10.18 3.93 13.91
CA PHE A 241 11.16 4.79 13.27
C PHE A 241 10.53 6.07 12.69
N LYS A 242 9.26 6.02 12.26
CA LYS A 242 8.49 7.16 11.68
C LYS A 242 9.32 7.92 10.63
N LYS A 243 10.21 7.23 9.92
CA LYS A 243 11.04 7.80 8.86
C LYS A 243 10.21 7.86 7.58
N LYS A 244 10.26 8.99 6.89
CA LYS A 244 9.68 9.13 5.54
C LYS A 244 10.51 8.31 4.54
N ASN A 245 9.92 7.92 3.42
CA ASN A 245 10.61 7.29 2.28
C ASN A 245 11.29 5.95 2.61
N GLN A 246 10.71 5.16 3.52
CA GLN A 246 11.18 3.80 3.79
C GLN A 246 10.42 2.78 2.95
N ILE A 247 11.05 1.62 2.74
CA ILE A 247 10.39 0.49 2.09
C ILE A 247 9.14 0.15 2.89
N VAL A 248 7.99 0.08 2.23
CA VAL A 248 6.72 -0.28 2.87
C VAL A 248 6.80 -1.73 3.29
N LEU A 249 6.52 -2.03 4.56
CA LEU A 249 6.61 -3.40 5.08
C LEU A 249 5.23 -4.06 5.13
N PRO A 250 5.13 -5.38 4.88
CA PRO A 250 3.88 -6.14 4.95
C PRO A 250 3.30 -6.12 6.37
N HIS A 251 2.00 -6.00 6.52
CA HIS A 251 1.34 -5.86 7.83
C HIS A 251 1.30 -7.18 8.61
N PHE A 252 1.55 -7.10 9.93
CA PHE A 252 1.43 -8.22 10.89
C PHE A 252 0.97 -7.70 12.25
N PHE A 253 -0.31 -7.35 12.38
CA PHE A 253 -0.82 -6.68 13.57
C PHE A 253 -2.34 -6.84 13.73
N LYS A 254 -2.92 -6.30 14.81
CA LYS A 254 -4.36 -6.37 15.08
C LYS A 254 -4.95 -4.97 14.94
N LEU A 255 -6.06 -4.77 14.26
CA LEU A 255 -6.65 -3.42 14.20
C LEU A 255 -8.17 -3.50 14.16
N ALA A 256 -8.83 -2.41 14.51
CA ALA A 256 -10.20 -2.16 14.10
C ALA A 256 -10.18 -0.96 13.12
N PRO A 257 -10.80 -1.08 11.94
CA PRO A 257 -10.71 -0.04 10.90
C PRO A 257 -11.31 1.30 11.36
N PHE A 258 -12.34 1.23 12.20
CA PHE A 258 -12.98 2.35 12.90
C PHE A 258 -13.50 1.87 14.26
N VAL A 259 -13.91 2.79 15.12
CA VAL A 259 -14.46 2.49 16.45
C VAL A 259 -15.76 1.70 16.31
N GLY A 260 -15.85 0.55 16.98
CA GLY A 260 -16.97 -0.39 16.89
C GLY A 260 -16.93 -1.31 15.67
N GLY A 261 -15.89 -1.24 14.84
CA GLY A 261 -15.68 -2.19 13.74
C GLY A 261 -15.07 -3.52 14.21
N PRO A 262 -15.03 -4.53 13.33
CA PRO A 262 -14.47 -5.84 13.65
C PRO A 262 -12.96 -5.75 13.94
N VAL A 263 -12.49 -6.60 14.86
CA VAL A 263 -11.05 -6.71 15.17
C VAL A 263 -10.38 -7.64 14.18
N GLU A 264 -9.65 -7.03 13.24
CA GLU A 264 -8.91 -7.72 12.19
C GLU A 264 -7.55 -8.20 12.68
N ASN A 265 -7.15 -9.40 12.28
CA ASN A 265 -5.77 -9.90 12.41
C ASN A 265 -5.01 -9.65 11.11
N ALA A 266 -4.68 -8.38 10.85
CA ALA A 266 -3.98 -7.95 9.65
C ALA A 266 -2.72 -8.76 9.39
N SER A 267 -2.75 -9.53 8.31
CA SER A 267 -1.60 -10.27 7.82
C SER A 267 -1.55 -10.21 6.31
N CYS A 268 -0.37 -9.96 5.75
CA CYS A 268 -0.22 -9.87 4.30
C CYS A 268 0.17 -11.21 3.67
N ILE A 269 -0.34 -11.48 2.46
CA ILE A 269 0.16 -12.54 1.58
C ILE A 269 1.55 -12.13 1.09
N LEU A 270 2.51 -13.03 1.18
CA LEU A 270 3.88 -12.80 0.74
C LEU A 270 4.15 -13.50 -0.59
N ARG A 271 5.08 -12.98 -1.40
CA ARG A 271 5.42 -13.56 -2.72
C ARG A 271 5.66 -15.07 -2.66
N HIS A 272 6.38 -15.53 -1.65
CA HIS A 272 6.79 -16.95 -1.54
C HIS A 272 5.62 -17.90 -1.25
N GLU A 273 4.46 -17.36 -0.88
CA GLU A 273 3.27 -18.17 -0.66
C GLU A 273 2.60 -18.50 -1.99
N ILE A 274 2.72 -17.62 -2.99
CA ILE A 274 2.14 -17.83 -4.33
C ILE A 274 3.20 -18.38 -5.31
N HIS A 275 4.43 -17.87 -5.27
CA HIS A 275 5.45 -18.06 -6.31
C HIS A 275 6.67 -18.90 -5.83
N GLY A 276 6.50 -19.74 -4.81
CA GLY A 276 7.54 -20.69 -4.38
C GLY A 276 8.54 -20.14 -3.35
N ARG A 277 9.80 -20.59 -3.37
CA ARG A 277 10.66 -20.54 -2.16
C ARG A 277 11.01 -19.14 -1.64
N LYS A 278 11.11 -19.07 -0.31
CA LYS A 278 11.55 -17.92 0.49
C LYS A 278 13.09 -17.82 0.48
N ASN A 279 13.63 -16.63 0.28
CA ASN A 279 15.08 -16.39 0.36
C ASN A 279 15.50 -15.66 1.66
N ILE A 280 16.80 -15.51 1.88
CA ILE A 280 17.36 -14.85 3.09
C ILE A 280 16.88 -13.40 3.22
N ILE A 281 16.78 -12.66 2.10
CA ILE A 281 16.29 -11.28 2.09
C ILE A 281 14.81 -11.25 2.53
N ASP A 282 14.01 -12.20 2.05
CA ASP A 282 12.61 -12.35 2.47
C ASP A 282 12.54 -12.62 3.99
N CYS A 283 13.36 -13.54 4.51
CA CYS A 283 13.46 -13.78 5.95
C CYS A 283 13.76 -12.50 6.74
N TYR A 284 14.76 -11.73 6.33
CA TYR A 284 15.12 -10.46 6.97
C TYR A 284 13.95 -9.48 7.02
N TYR A 285 13.30 -9.20 5.88
CA TYR A 285 12.21 -8.22 5.84
C TYR A 285 10.96 -8.69 6.58
N ILE A 286 10.65 -9.99 6.57
CA ILE A 286 9.52 -10.55 7.32
C ILE A 286 9.75 -10.43 8.82
N VAL A 287 10.93 -10.82 9.31
CA VAL A 287 11.29 -10.68 10.73
C VAL A 287 11.25 -9.21 11.13
N LYS A 288 11.90 -8.34 10.35
CA LYS A 288 11.88 -6.89 10.57
C LYS A 288 10.46 -6.34 10.63
N SER A 289 9.57 -6.80 9.74
CA SER A 289 8.19 -6.37 9.72
C SER A 289 7.43 -6.79 10.97
N LYS A 290 7.47 -8.08 11.34
CA LYS A 290 6.84 -8.60 12.56
C LYS A 290 7.30 -7.85 13.80
N VAL A 291 8.60 -7.58 13.89
CA VAL A 291 9.21 -6.82 14.98
C VAL A 291 8.69 -5.38 15.02
N ILE A 292 8.68 -4.68 13.89
CA ILE A 292 8.18 -3.30 13.78
C ILE A 292 6.71 -3.21 14.21
N TRP A 293 5.88 -4.13 13.73
CA TRP A 293 4.45 -4.10 13.97
C TRP A 293 4.06 -4.55 15.37
N LYS A 294 4.79 -5.51 15.97
CA LYS A 294 4.63 -5.89 17.38
C LYS A 294 4.71 -4.70 18.32
N PHE A 295 5.49 -3.68 17.94
CA PHE A 295 5.71 -2.50 18.76
C PHE A 295 4.85 -1.30 18.37
N TRP A 296 3.99 -1.39 17.37
CA TRP A 296 3.17 -0.26 16.92
C TRP A 296 2.10 0.11 17.96
N PRO A 297 2.16 1.30 18.61
CA PRO A 297 1.21 1.67 19.66
C PRO A 297 -0.23 1.86 19.18
N TYR A 298 -0.42 2.25 17.91
CA TYR A 298 -1.74 2.54 17.33
C TYR A 298 -2.52 1.27 16.97
N ASN A 299 -1.93 0.09 17.23
CA ASN A 299 -2.53 -1.21 16.99
C ASN A 299 -3.75 -1.50 17.86
N GLN A 300 -4.03 -0.67 18.87
CA GLN A 300 -5.09 -0.92 19.83
C GLN A 300 -6.01 0.26 20.05
N ASP A 301 -5.76 1.42 19.44
CA ASP A 301 -6.49 2.65 19.74
C ASP A 301 -8.00 2.51 19.47
N ASN A 302 -8.38 1.72 18.46
CA ASN A 302 -9.77 1.40 18.14
C ASN A 302 -10.28 0.08 18.75
N ILE A 303 -9.40 -0.74 19.35
CA ILE A 303 -9.76 -2.05 19.95
C ILE A 303 -10.11 -1.86 21.44
N ASN A 304 -9.32 -1.07 22.16
CA ASN A 304 -9.53 -0.72 23.56
C ASN A 304 -9.15 0.75 23.72
N TYR A 305 -9.99 1.56 24.37
CA TYR A 305 -9.60 2.93 24.75
C TYR A 305 -8.47 2.84 25.80
N ILE A 306 -7.23 2.80 25.35
CA ILE A 306 -6.06 2.76 26.23
C ILE A 306 -5.64 4.20 26.53
N PRO A 307 -5.67 4.65 27.80
CA PRO A 307 -5.24 6.00 28.15
C PRO A 307 -3.82 6.28 27.61
N LYS A 308 -3.60 7.47 27.02
CA LYS A 308 -2.32 7.88 26.41
C LYS A 308 -1.07 7.56 27.26
N LYS A 309 -1.20 7.64 28.60
CA LYS A 309 -0.13 7.33 29.57
C LYS A 309 0.28 5.85 29.56
N PHE A 310 -0.68 4.95 29.37
CA PHE A 310 -0.45 3.51 29.32
C PHE A 310 0.18 3.10 27.99
N ILE A 311 -0.28 3.71 26.87
CA ILE A 311 0.36 3.58 25.56
C ILE A 311 1.84 3.97 25.63
N LEU A 312 2.18 5.08 26.28
CA LEU A 312 3.58 5.53 26.44
C LEU A 312 4.43 4.53 27.27
N LYS A 313 3.88 3.92 28.32
CA LYS A 313 4.58 2.89 29.12
C LYS A 313 4.84 1.62 28.31
N ILE A 314 3.84 1.11 27.59
CA ILE A 314 3.97 -0.04 26.70
C ILE A 314 5.02 0.26 25.64
N ARG A 315 4.96 1.46 25.05
CA ARG A 315 5.92 1.95 24.05
C ARG A 315 7.35 2.00 24.57
N TYR A 316 7.56 2.43 25.82
CA TYR A 316 8.88 2.44 26.46
C TYR A 316 9.44 1.03 26.65
N LYS A 317 8.67 0.11 27.24
CA LYS A 317 9.08 -1.30 27.45
C LYS A 317 9.39 -1.98 26.11
N SER A 318 8.53 -1.76 25.13
CA SER A 318 8.64 -2.24 23.75
C SER A 318 9.95 -1.83 23.08
N LEU A 319 10.30 -0.55 23.14
CA LEU A 319 11.55 -0.04 22.56
C LEU A 319 12.78 -0.58 23.26
N LYS A 320 12.74 -0.75 24.59
CA LYS A 320 13.84 -1.34 25.36
C LYS A 320 14.09 -2.79 24.94
N LEU A 321 13.04 -3.58 24.75
CA LEU A 321 13.14 -4.96 24.25
C LEU A 321 13.66 -4.99 22.81
N LEU A 322 13.18 -4.10 21.95
CA LEU A 322 13.65 -3.99 20.57
C LEU A 322 15.15 -3.67 20.49
N CYS A 323 15.66 -2.77 21.36
CA CYS A 323 17.09 -2.51 21.48
C CYS A 323 17.88 -3.81 21.76
N ILE A 324 17.41 -4.63 22.70
CA ILE A 324 18.07 -5.89 23.09
C ILE A 324 18.07 -6.89 21.92
N VAL A 325 16.93 -7.07 21.26
CA VAL A 325 16.82 -8.00 20.11
C VAL A 325 17.72 -7.55 18.96
N ILE A 326 17.77 -6.24 18.72
CA ILE A 326 18.59 -5.66 17.66
C ILE A 326 20.08 -5.73 17.99
N SER A 327 20.50 -5.54 19.25
CA SER A 327 21.91 -5.66 19.66
C SER A 327 22.48 -7.07 19.52
N ILE A 328 21.63 -8.09 19.35
CA ILE A 328 22.05 -9.49 19.13
C ILE A 328 22.27 -9.77 17.62
N LEU A 329 21.82 -8.90 16.72
CA LEU A 329 22.07 -9.02 15.28
C LEU A 329 23.49 -8.54 14.91
N PRO A 330 24.09 -9.02 13.81
CA PRO A 330 25.48 -8.70 13.46
C PRO A 330 25.80 -7.20 13.47
N TYR A 331 26.90 -6.83 14.13
CA TYR A 331 27.25 -5.45 14.52
C TYR A 331 27.20 -4.42 13.38
N PHE A 332 27.63 -4.81 12.17
CA PHE A 332 27.66 -3.95 10.98
C PHE A 332 26.28 -3.58 10.42
N VAL A 333 25.22 -4.30 10.81
CA VAL A 333 23.83 -4.03 10.39
C VAL A 333 23.10 -3.12 11.39
N VAL A 334 23.65 -2.95 12.60
CA VAL A 334 22.87 -2.64 13.80
C VAL A 334 23.19 -1.30 14.45
N SER A 335 24.45 -0.87 14.44
CA SER A 335 24.93 0.25 15.26
C SER A 335 24.10 1.54 15.10
N LYS A 336 23.72 1.86 13.86
CA LYS A 336 22.87 3.03 13.55
C LYS A 336 21.44 2.89 14.07
N ILE A 337 20.87 1.69 13.99
CA ILE A 337 19.49 1.42 14.45
C ILE A 337 19.45 1.43 15.97
N GLU A 338 20.46 0.87 16.62
CA GLU A 338 20.56 0.84 18.08
C GLU A 338 20.66 2.26 18.67
N LYS A 339 21.52 3.11 18.10
CA LYS A 339 21.65 4.52 18.52
C LYS A 339 20.31 5.27 18.44
N GLU A 340 19.62 5.15 17.30
CA GLU A 340 18.31 5.78 17.10
C GLU A 340 17.24 5.28 18.08
N LEU A 341 17.29 3.99 18.47
CA LEU A 341 16.37 3.45 19.46
C LEU A 341 16.68 3.97 20.86
N ARG A 342 17.96 4.04 21.25
CA ARG A 342 18.38 4.59 22.57
C ARG A 342 17.93 6.04 22.73
N GLU A 343 18.05 6.86 21.69
CA GLU A 343 17.56 8.26 21.70
C GLU A 343 16.04 8.34 21.87
N LYS A 344 15.28 7.48 21.19
CA LYS A 344 13.81 7.41 21.35
C LYS A 344 13.39 6.95 22.74
N ILE A 345 14.10 5.98 23.31
CA ILE A 345 13.88 5.52 24.68
C ILE A 345 14.06 6.69 25.66
N ARG A 346 15.12 7.49 25.52
CA ARG A 346 15.35 8.69 26.34
C ARG A 346 14.23 9.71 26.20
N SER A 347 13.82 10.03 24.97
CA SER A 347 12.74 10.98 24.70
C SER A 347 11.40 10.54 25.32
N ILE A 348 11.04 9.27 25.22
CA ILE A 348 9.81 8.73 25.81
C ILE A 348 9.89 8.70 27.34
N LYS A 349 11.05 8.34 27.92
CA LYS A 349 11.27 8.39 29.37
C LYS A 349 11.01 9.80 29.92
N HIS A 350 11.54 10.83 29.24
CA HIS A 350 11.31 12.22 29.62
C HIS A 350 9.84 12.63 29.59
N LYS A 351 9.09 12.26 28.52
CA LYS A 351 7.65 12.51 28.43
C LYS A 351 6.84 11.82 29.52
N ILE A 352 7.20 10.59 29.89
CA ILE A 352 6.58 9.86 31.01
C ILE A 352 6.81 10.61 32.32
N THR A 353 8.01 11.16 32.55
CA THR A 353 8.34 11.96 33.74
C THR A 353 7.53 13.26 33.81
N LEU A 354 7.41 14.01 32.71
CA LEU A 354 6.61 15.24 32.66
C LEU A 354 5.14 14.98 33.00
N LEU A 355 4.55 13.91 32.46
CA LEU A 355 3.17 13.50 32.76
C LEU A 355 2.94 13.03 34.20
N ARG A 356 4.00 12.87 35.01
CA ARG A 356 3.88 12.60 36.45
C ARG A 356 3.87 13.87 37.30
N ARG A 357 4.32 15.01 36.75
CA ARG A 357 4.39 16.31 37.45
C ARG A 357 3.14 17.19 37.28
N ILE A 358 2.23 16.80 36.39
CA ILE A 358 0.95 17.51 36.10
C ILE A 358 -0.21 16.91 36.94
N LYS A 359 0.10 15.98 37.85
CA LYS A 359 -0.77 15.53 38.94
C LYS A 359 -0.10 15.94 40.23
#